data_AF-A0A2E6LII7-F1
#
_entry.id   AF-A0A2E6LII7-F1
#
_cell.length_a   1.000
_cell.length_b   1.000
_cell.length_c   1.000
_cell.angle_alpha   90.00
_cell.angle_beta   90.00
_cell.angle_gamma   90.00
#
_symmetry.space_group_name_H-M   'P 1'
#
loop_
_entity.id
_entity.type
_entity.pdbx_description
1 polymer ?
#
loop_
_entity_poly.entity_id
_entity_poly.type
_entity_poly.pdbx_seq_one_letter_code
_entity_poly.pdbx_strand_id
1 'polypeptide(L)' 'MSRYILIFLISLFFNCKKNDDCIEIEEKRDINGEYYFYFRGTISGVGGTNEDGFSEDRWASGKVSKEIYDSHEIGDQYCY' A
#
# COMPACT_ATOMS: atom_id res chain seq x y z
N MET A 1 -35.13 2.55 29.88
CA MET A 1 -33.68 2.80 29.98
C MET A 1 -32.88 1.90 29.03
N SER A 2 -33.27 1.80 27.75
CA SER A 2 -32.72 0.78 26.83
C SER A 2 -32.15 1.35 25.52
N ARG A 3 -32.42 2.63 25.21
CA ARG A 3 -32.01 3.27 23.95
C ARG A 3 -30.55 3.76 23.90
N TYR A 4 -29.88 3.92 25.04
CA TYR A 4 -28.52 4.46 25.09
C TYR A 4 -27.42 3.40 25.01
N ILE A 5 -27.77 2.10 25.11
CA ILE A 5 -26.80 0.99 25.06
C ILE A 5 -26.29 0.76 23.64
N LEU A 6 -27.11 1.01 22.62
CA LEU A 6 -26.75 0.81 21.20
C LEU A 6 -25.68 1.79 20.70
N ILE A 7 -25.60 3.00 21.26
CA ILE A 7 -24.63 4.03 20.84
C ILE A 7 -23.22 3.67 21.32
N PHE A 8 -23.09 2.95 22.43
CA PHE A 8 -21.79 2.60 23.01
C PHE A 8 -21.05 1.49 22.24
N LEU A 9 -21.77 0.64 21.51
CA LEU A 9 -21.19 -0.47 20.73
C LEU A 9 -20.51 -0.01 19.42
N ILE A 10 -20.85 1.16 18.90
CA ILE A 10 -20.30 1.68 17.63
C ILE A 10 -18.90 2.29 17.82
N SER A 11 -18.53 2.70 19.04
CA SER A 11 -17.24 3.36 19.31
C SER A 11 -16.05 2.40 19.40
N LEU A 12 -16.27 1.08 19.41
CA LEU A 12 -15.20 0.09 19.61
C LEU A 12 -14.42 -0.28 18.34
N PHE A 13 -14.83 0.20 17.16
CA PHE A 13 -14.19 -0.16 15.88
C PHE A 13 -13.15 0.84 15.35
N PHE A 14 -12.93 1.98 16.02
CA PHE A 14 -12.10 3.08 15.47
C PHE A 14 -10.63 3.10 15.93
N ASN A 15 -10.14 2.09 16.68
CA ASN A 15 -8.76 2.09 17.19
C ASN A 15 -7.90 0.94 16.65
N CYS A 16 -8.09 0.55 15.39
CA CYS A 16 -7.05 -0.21 14.68
C CYS A 16 -5.96 0.78 14.25
N LYS A 17 -5.09 1.15 15.19
CA LYS A 17 -3.89 1.95 14.88
C LYS A 17 -2.85 0.98 14.34
N LYS A 18 -2.99 0.62 13.07
CA LYS A 18 -2.00 -0.16 12.35
C LYS A 18 -0.77 0.75 12.24
N ASN A 19 0.36 0.30 12.75
CA ASN A 19 1.64 0.98 12.51
C ASN A 19 1.96 0.72 11.03
N ASP A 20 1.24 1.40 10.14
CA ASP A 20 1.47 1.24 8.71
C ASP A 20 2.77 1.98 8.40
N ASP A 21 3.78 1.22 7.99
CA ASP A 21 4.97 1.80 7.39
C ASP A 21 4.53 2.36 6.03
N CYS A 22 4.41 3.68 5.93
CA CYS A 22 4.05 4.36 4.70
C CYS A 22 5.30 4.60 3.86
N ILE A 23 5.20 4.33 2.56
CA ILE A 23 6.27 4.51 1.59
C ILE A 23 5.80 5.34 0.40
N GLU A 24 6.67 6.20 -0.12
CA GLU A 24 6.35 7.06 -1.27
C GLU A 24 6.38 6.25 -2.56
N ILE A 25 5.32 6.36 -3.36
CA ILE A 25 5.21 5.73 -4.68
C ILE A 25 6.09 6.52 -5.65
N GLU A 26 7.14 5.88 -6.15
CA GLU A 26 8.08 6.50 -7.10
C GLU A 26 7.69 6.19 -8.54
N GLU A 27 7.11 5.01 -8.78
CA GLU A 27 6.65 4.61 -10.10
C GLU A 27 5.44 3.67 -10.03
N LYS A 28 4.64 3.69 -11.09
CA LYS A 28 3.43 2.89 -11.27
C LYS A 28 3.52 2.10 -12.58
N ARG A 29 3.24 0.80 -12.57
CA ARG A 29 3.12 -0.01 -13.79
C ARG A 29 1.86 -0.87 -13.82
N ASP A 30 1.31 -0.99 -15.02
CA ASP A 30 0.34 -2.01 -15.40
C ASP A 30 1.08 -3.03 -16.28
N ILE A 31 1.14 -4.27 -15.83
CA ILE A 31 1.74 -5.38 -16.56
C ILE A 31 0.65 -6.43 -16.75
N ASN A 32 0.11 -6.54 -17.97
CA ASN A 32 -0.92 -7.52 -18.33
C ASN A 32 -2.18 -7.47 -17.42
N GLY A 33 -2.60 -6.28 -16.98
CA GLY A 33 -3.76 -6.09 -16.12
C GLY A 33 -3.47 -6.27 -14.62
N GLU A 34 -2.19 -6.41 -14.26
CA GLU A 34 -1.72 -6.44 -12.88
C GLU A 34 -1.03 -5.12 -12.54
N TYR A 35 -1.38 -4.55 -11.39
CA TYR A 35 -1.01 -3.19 -11.02
C TYR A 35 0.05 -3.19 -9.92
N TYR A 36 1.14 -2.48 -10.15
CA TYR A 36 2.30 -2.46 -9.24
C TYR A 36 2.70 -1.03 -8.89
N PHE A 37 2.96 -0.80 -7.61
CA PHE A 37 3.70 0.35 -7.11
C PHE A 37 5.16 -0.05 -6.93
N TYR A 38 6.04 0.85 -7.34
CA TYR A 38 7.47 0.72 -7.17
C TYR A 38 7.95 1.82 -6.25
N PHE A 39 8.82 1.42 -5.33
CA PHE A 39 9.33 2.26 -4.27
C PHE A 39 10.85 2.22 -4.26
N ARG A 40 11.48 3.32 -3.90
CA ARG A 40 12.93 3.40 -3.77
C ARG A 40 13.37 2.64 -2.52
N GLY A 41 14.01 1.50 -2.71
CA GLY A 41 14.40 0.62 -1.62
C GLY A 41 15.63 1.15 -0.88
N THR A 42 15.49 1.46 0.40
CA THR A 42 16.58 1.22 1.37
C THR A 42 16.51 -0.25 1.76
N ILE A 43 17.45 -1.05 1.25
CA ILE A 43 17.55 -2.51 1.41
C ILE A 43 17.14 -2.95 2.83
N SER A 44 15.93 -3.49 2.97
CA SER A 44 15.45 -4.26 4.12
C SER A 44 14.09 -4.92 3.78
N GLY A 45 14.04 -5.76 2.74
CA GLY A 45 12.95 -6.72 2.59
C GLY A 45 12.24 -6.70 1.24
N VAL A 46 12.34 -7.85 0.56
CA VAL A 46 11.53 -8.29 -0.59
C VAL A 46 11.77 -7.52 -1.90
N GLY A 47 12.96 -7.73 -2.48
CA GLY A 47 13.18 -7.53 -3.91
C GLY A 47 12.58 -8.70 -4.70
N GLY A 48 11.58 -8.43 -5.53
CA GLY A 48 11.01 -9.39 -6.47
C GLY A 48 11.79 -9.34 -7.79
N THR A 49 12.26 -10.49 -8.25
CA THR A 49 13.00 -10.63 -9.50
C THR A 49 12.07 -10.47 -10.70
N ASN A 50 12.36 -9.59 -11.67
CA ASN A 50 11.66 -9.56 -12.96
C ASN A 50 12.58 -9.06 -14.10
N GLU A 51 12.50 -9.75 -15.24
CA GLU A 51 13.40 -9.74 -16.41
C GLU A 51 13.38 -8.45 -17.26
N ASP A 52 12.78 -7.34 -16.79
CA ASP A 52 12.52 -6.13 -17.59
C ASP A 52 13.48 -4.95 -17.32
N GLY A 53 14.74 -5.23 -16.97
CA GLY A 53 15.81 -4.22 -17.00
C GLY A 53 15.79 -3.20 -15.85
N PHE A 54 15.06 -3.47 -14.76
CA PHE A 54 15.22 -2.74 -13.50
C PHE A 54 16.21 -3.49 -12.61
N SER A 55 17.29 -2.82 -12.21
CA SER A 55 18.25 -3.34 -11.24
C SER A 55 17.52 -3.59 -9.92
N GLU A 56 17.23 -4.87 -9.66
CA GLU A 56 16.47 -5.41 -8.52
C GLU A 56 17.04 -4.98 -7.16
N ASP A 57 18.30 -4.55 -7.13
CA ASP A 57 19.01 -4.14 -5.92
C ASP A 57 18.56 -2.79 -5.36
N ARG A 58 17.78 -1.99 -6.11
CA ARG A 58 17.45 -0.60 -5.73
C ARG A 58 15.96 -0.31 -5.52
N TRP A 59 15.07 -1.22 -5.90
CA TRP A 59 13.63 -0.94 -5.94
C TRP A 59 12.83 -2.08 -5.32
N ALA A 60 11.98 -1.75 -4.34
CA ALA A 60 10.95 -2.64 -3.83
C ALA A 60 9.67 -2.45 -4.64
N SER A 61 8.86 -3.49 -4.80
CA SER A 61 7.58 -3.41 -5.51
C SER A 61 6.45 -4.05 -4.73
N GLY A 62 5.27 -3.42 -4.76
CA GLY A 62 4.03 -3.94 -4.16
C GLY A 62 2.93 -4.06 -5.21
N LYS A 63 2.32 -5.25 -5.32
CA LYS A 63 1.14 -5.47 -6.14
C LYS A 63 -0.10 -4.92 -5.44
N VAL A 64 -0.93 -4.19 -6.16
CA VAL A 64 -2.16 -3.57 -5.66
C VAL A 64 -3.36 -3.89 -6.56
N SER A 65 -4.57 -3.63 -6.07
CA SER A 65 -5.77 -3.70 -6.91
C SER A 65 -5.83 -2.49 -7.85
N LYS A 66 -6.63 -2.60 -8.92
CA LYS A 66 -6.87 -1.49 -9.85
C LYS A 66 -7.41 -0.25 -9.14
N GLU A 67 -8.32 -0.43 -8.19
CA GLU A 67 -8.92 0.68 -7.44
C GLU A 67 -7.88 1.45 -6.63
N ILE A 68 -6.98 0.74 -5.94
CA ILE A 68 -5.87 1.35 -5.21
C ILE A 68 -4.89 2.03 -6.18
N TYR A 69 -4.60 1.39 -7.32
CA TYR A 69 -3.75 1.95 -8.35
C TYR A 69 -4.31 3.25 -8.94
N ASP A 70 -5.60 3.30 -9.26
CA ASP A 70 -6.24 4.48 -9.86
C ASP A 70 -6.42 5.63 -8.85
N SER A 71 -6.47 5.32 -7.55
CA SER A 71 -6.69 6.31 -6.48
C SER A 71 -5.44 6.97 -5.93
N HIS A 72 -4.25 6.50 -6.31
CA HIS A 72 -2.98 7.07 -5.88
C HIS A 72 -2.17 7.56 -7.08
N GLU A 73 -1.44 8.65 -6.92
CA GLU A 73 -0.53 9.21 -7.90
C GLU A 73 0.93 8.92 -7.54
N ILE A 74 1.84 9.18 -8.49
CA ILE A 74 3.27 9.15 -8.21
C ILE A 74 3.59 10.33 -7.27
N GLY A 75 4.32 10.06 -6.19
CA GLY A 75 4.58 10.98 -5.08
C GLY A 75 3.61 10.84 -3.91
N ASP A 76 2.54 10.06 -4.03
CA ASP A 76 1.66 9.75 -2.90
C ASP A 76 2.31 8.74 -1.95
N GLN A 77 1.91 8.80 -0.68
CA GLN A 77 2.28 7.81 0.31
C GLN A 77 1.31 6.63 0.29
N TYR A 78 1.85 5.42 0.17
CA TYR A 78 1.12 4.18 0.30
C TYR A 78 1.49 3.49 1.61
N CYS A 79 0.48 3.21 2.43
CA CYS A 79 0.62 2.60 3.75
C CYS A 79 0.13 1.14 3.68
N TYR A 80 0.95 0.18 4.06
CA TYR A 80 0.68 -1.27 3.89
C TYR A 80 0.56 -2.06 5.20
#